data_AF-X0SZR8-F1
#
_entry.id   AF-X0SZR8-F1
#
_cell.length_a   1.000
_cell.length_b   1.000
_cell.length_c   1.000
_cell.angle_alpha   90.00
_cell.angle_beta   90.00
_cell.angle_gamma   90.00
#
_symmetry.space_group_name_H-M   'P 1'
#
loop_
_entity.id
_entity.type
_entity.pdbx_description
1 polymer ?
#
loop_
_entity_poly.entity_id
_entity_poly.type
_entity_poly.pdbx_seq_one_letter_code
_entity_poly.pdbx_strand_id
1 'polypeptide(L)'
;IGIQSHMHGGVWSNAKIWEVCQRFARFNSPLHFTETTVLSGKLGWQLARSDQPWSSTPEGERRQAEDVVRFYTMLFSHPAVTAITWWDLSDRNAWQRAPAGLLRSDLSPKPAYDRLLDLVKKQWWTRVQFRTDAQGHARFRGFLGDYVLRVHDANGREVEVSATLRKDSANAIPIPLAD
;
A
#
# COMPACT_ATOMS: atom_id res chain seq x y z
N ILE A 1 -13.91 -10.98 0.87
CA ILE A 1 -14.95 -9.92 0.95
C ILE A 1 -14.41 -8.68 0.28
N GLY A 2 -15.11 -8.18 -0.74
CA GLY A 2 -14.81 -6.89 -1.36
C GLY A 2 -15.48 -5.75 -0.59
N ILE A 3 -14.70 -4.72 -0.25
CA ILE A 3 -15.15 -3.54 0.50
C ILE A 3 -14.91 -2.32 -0.39
N GLN A 4 -15.99 -1.71 -0.86
CA GLN A 4 -15.95 -0.38 -1.44
C GLN A 4 -15.79 0.66 -0.32
N SER A 5 -14.90 1.63 -0.52
CA SER A 5 -14.55 2.67 0.43
C SER A 5 -14.41 4.02 -0.28
N HIS A 6 -15.47 4.42 -0.97
CA HIS A 6 -15.59 5.76 -1.53
C HIS A 6 -15.74 6.78 -0.40
N MET A 7 -14.69 7.53 -0.10
CA MET A 7 -14.65 8.44 1.05
C MET A 7 -14.86 9.90 0.62
N HIS A 8 -15.90 10.17 -0.17
CA HIS A 8 -16.20 11.53 -0.66
C HIS A 8 -16.55 12.51 0.48
N GLY A 9 -17.05 12.00 1.61
CA GLY A 9 -17.31 12.79 2.82
C GLY A 9 -16.07 13.03 3.71
N GLY A 10 -14.90 12.53 3.31
CA GLY A 10 -13.68 12.52 4.14
C GLY A 10 -13.26 11.11 4.53
N VAL A 11 -11.95 10.94 4.74
CA VAL A 11 -11.36 9.63 5.04
C VAL A 11 -11.80 9.12 6.41
N TRP A 12 -12.13 7.83 6.48
CA TRP A 12 -12.51 7.18 7.73
C TRP A 12 -11.46 7.41 8.84
N SER A 13 -11.93 7.54 10.08
CA SER A 13 -11.04 7.56 11.24
C SER A 13 -10.35 6.20 11.42
N ASN A 14 -9.20 6.16 12.11
CA ASN A 14 -8.49 4.90 12.38
C ASN A 14 -9.39 3.89 13.12
N ALA A 15 -10.20 4.37 14.07
CA ALA A 15 -11.17 3.55 14.78
C ALA A 15 -12.19 2.93 13.82
N LYS A 16 -12.71 3.73 12.87
CA LYS A 16 -13.67 3.22 11.87
C LYS A 16 -13.04 2.20 10.92
N ILE A 17 -11.84 2.48 10.43
CA ILE A 17 -11.08 1.54 9.57
C ILE A 17 -10.92 0.21 10.30
N TRP A 18 -10.43 0.23 11.54
CA TRP A 18 -10.20 -0.98 12.32
C TRP A 18 -11.49 -1.73 12.66
N GLU A 19 -12.55 -1.01 13.04
CA GLU A 19 -13.89 -1.57 13.30
C GLU A 19 -14.43 -2.33 12.07
N VAL A 20 -14.33 -1.74 10.87
CA VAL A 20 -14.78 -2.36 9.63
C VAL A 20 -13.97 -3.62 9.32
N CYS A 21 -12.63 -3.55 9.42
CA CYS A 21 -11.78 -4.71 9.21
C CYS A 21 -12.10 -5.83 10.20
N GLN A 22 -12.23 -5.52 11.50
CA GLN A 22 -12.56 -6.50 12.55
C GLN A 22 -13.94 -7.12 12.34
N ARG A 23 -14.94 -6.33 11.92
CA ARG A 23 -16.29 -6.84 11.65
C ARG A 23 -16.27 -7.92 10.59
N PHE A 24 -15.55 -7.70 9.48
CA PHE A 24 -15.53 -8.64 8.36
C PHE A 24 -14.48 -9.75 8.49
N ALA A 25 -13.41 -9.53 9.26
CA ALA A 25 -12.40 -10.57 9.54
C ALA A 25 -13.00 -11.81 10.23
N ARG A 26 -14.11 -11.66 10.95
CA ARG A 26 -14.85 -12.76 11.60
C ARG A 26 -15.34 -13.84 10.63
N PHE A 27 -15.46 -13.53 9.35
CA PHE A 27 -15.86 -14.49 8.31
C PHE A 27 -14.67 -15.30 7.76
N ASN A 28 -13.47 -15.13 8.31
CA ASN A 28 -12.25 -15.85 7.93
C ASN A 28 -11.96 -15.83 6.42
N SER A 29 -12.36 -14.74 5.76
CA SER A 29 -12.17 -14.51 4.33
C SER A 29 -11.27 -13.31 4.12
N PRO A 30 -10.35 -13.33 3.13
CA PRO A 30 -9.51 -12.18 2.81
C PRO A 30 -10.34 -10.92 2.53
N LEU A 31 -9.90 -9.78 3.06
CA LEU A 31 -10.52 -8.47 2.85
C LEU A 31 -9.79 -7.73 1.74
N HIS A 32 -10.54 -7.40 0.70
CA HIS A 32 -10.05 -6.60 -0.41
C HIS A 32 -10.77 -5.27 -0.35
N PHE A 33 -10.04 -4.18 -0.16
CA PHE A 33 -10.58 -2.84 -0.36
C PHE A 33 -10.60 -2.57 -1.85
N THR A 34 -11.72 -2.89 -2.50
CA THR A 34 -11.82 -2.97 -3.95
C THR A 34 -11.89 -1.61 -4.62
N GLU A 35 -12.40 -0.60 -3.91
CA GLU A 35 -12.65 0.73 -4.47
C GLU A 35 -12.36 1.80 -3.43
N THR A 36 -11.10 2.22 -3.34
CA THR A 36 -10.69 3.30 -2.42
C THR A 36 -10.69 4.63 -3.17
N THR A 37 -11.40 5.62 -2.64
CA THR A 37 -11.43 6.99 -3.17
C THR A 37 -11.13 7.98 -2.05
N VAL A 38 -10.07 8.78 -2.19
CA VAL A 38 -9.74 9.90 -1.28
C VAL A 38 -9.66 11.18 -2.09
N LEU A 39 -10.42 12.21 -1.70
CA LEU A 39 -10.53 13.44 -2.46
C LEU A 39 -9.39 14.43 -2.18
N SER A 40 -8.89 15.05 -3.25
CA SER A 40 -8.01 16.23 -3.23
C SER A 40 -8.72 17.57 -3.44
N GLY A 41 -10.06 17.57 -3.45
CA GLY A 41 -10.90 18.76 -3.57
C GLY A 41 -11.73 19.05 -2.32
N LYS A 42 -12.84 19.76 -2.50
CA LYS A 42 -13.86 19.94 -1.45
C LYS A 42 -14.48 18.58 -1.09
N LEU A 43 -14.76 18.33 0.19
CA LEU A 43 -15.43 17.11 0.62
C LEU A 43 -16.96 17.27 0.50
N GLY A 44 -17.66 16.18 0.15
CA GLY A 44 -19.12 16.14 0.10
C GLY A 44 -19.66 15.27 -1.02
N TRP A 45 -20.54 14.33 -0.68
CA TRP A 45 -21.23 13.46 -1.63
C TRP A 45 -22.13 14.21 -2.62
N GLN A 46 -22.70 15.33 -2.18
CA GLN A 46 -23.59 16.17 -2.98
C GLN A 46 -22.89 16.84 -4.16
N LEU A 47 -21.56 16.99 -4.11
CA LEU A 47 -20.78 17.67 -5.14
C LEU A 47 -20.79 16.92 -6.47
N ALA A 48 -20.92 15.59 -6.44
CA ALA A 48 -21.08 14.76 -7.62
C ALA A 48 -22.32 15.14 -8.46
N ARG A 49 -23.37 15.64 -7.79
CA ARG A 49 -24.65 16.06 -8.38
C ARG A 49 -24.73 17.55 -8.68
N SER A 50 -23.66 18.29 -8.43
CA SER A 50 -23.58 19.72 -8.69
C SER A 50 -23.25 20.00 -10.16
N ASP A 51 -23.70 21.15 -10.66
CA ASP A 51 -23.27 21.71 -11.95
C ASP A 51 -21.92 22.42 -11.84
N GLN A 52 -21.47 22.71 -10.62
CA GLN A 52 -20.18 23.35 -10.37
C GLN A 52 -19.02 22.35 -10.56
N PRO A 53 -17.90 22.76 -11.18
CA PRO A 53 -16.71 21.94 -11.27
C PRO A 53 -16.21 21.47 -9.90
N TRP A 54 -15.87 20.19 -9.80
CA TRP A 54 -15.30 19.61 -8.59
C TRP A 54 -13.80 19.37 -8.78
N SER A 55 -13.01 20.39 -8.49
CA SER A 55 -11.57 20.39 -8.79
C SER A 55 -10.71 20.07 -7.56
N SER A 56 -9.52 19.54 -7.84
CA SER A 56 -8.41 19.48 -6.87
C SER A 56 -8.02 20.88 -6.41
N THR A 57 -7.53 20.99 -5.17
CA THR A 57 -7.03 22.24 -4.59
C THR A 57 -5.68 21.98 -3.92
N PRO A 58 -4.76 22.95 -3.80
CA PRO A 58 -3.48 22.72 -3.12
C PRO A 58 -3.64 22.18 -1.69
N GLU A 59 -4.62 22.70 -0.94
CA GLU A 59 -4.93 22.23 0.42
C GLU A 59 -5.52 20.82 0.41
N GLY A 60 -6.42 20.52 -0.53
CA GLY A 60 -6.99 19.19 -0.65
C GLY A 60 -5.96 18.14 -1.09
N GLU A 61 -5.02 18.48 -1.96
CA GLU A 61 -3.92 17.58 -2.33
C GLU A 61 -2.98 17.29 -1.16
N ARG A 62 -2.67 18.30 -0.33
CA ARG A 62 -1.91 18.09 0.93
C ARG A 62 -2.64 17.14 1.86
N ARG A 63 -3.91 17.41 2.13
CA ARG A 63 -4.76 16.54 2.98
C ARG A 63 -4.87 15.13 2.41
N GLN A 64 -5.11 14.99 1.09
CA GLN A 64 -5.16 13.70 0.41
C GLN A 64 -3.88 12.92 0.71
N ALA A 65 -2.71 13.52 0.54
CA ALA A 65 -1.42 12.90 0.75
C ALA A 65 -1.15 12.46 2.20
N GLU A 66 -1.66 13.20 3.19
CA GLU A 66 -1.59 12.79 4.60
C GLU A 66 -2.56 11.65 4.91
N ASP A 67 -3.80 11.77 4.43
CA ASP A 67 -4.84 10.78 4.67
C ASP A 67 -4.55 9.43 4.01
N VAL A 68 -3.97 9.40 2.80
CA VAL A 68 -3.59 8.11 2.18
C VAL A 68 -2.55 7.37 3.00
N VAL A 69 -1.53 8.05 3.52
CA VAL A 69 -0.50 7.41 4.34
C VAL A 69 -1.12 6.76 5.56
N ARG A 70 -2.00 7.49 6.26
CA ARG A 70 -2.71 6.99 7.44
C ARG A 70 -3.62 5.81 7.08
N PHE A 71 -4.44 5.96 6.05
CA PHE A 71 -5.41 4.94 5.63
C PHE A 71 -4.73 3.65 5.17
N TYR A 72 -3.75 3.75 4.26
CA TYR A 72 -3.02 2.59 3.75
C TYR A 72 -2.24 1.90 4.87
N THR A 73 -1.60 2.65 5.78
CA THR A 73 -0.87 2.06 6.92
C THR A 73 -1.80 1.29 7.84
N MET A 74 -2.98 1.83 8.16
CA MET A 74 -3.98 1.13 8.97
C MET A 74 -4.46 -0.16 8.31
N LEU A 75 -4.74 -0.12 7.01
CA LEU A 75 -5.17 -1.31 6.26
C LEU A 75 -4.07 -2.37 6.16
N PHE A 76 -2.86 -1.94 5.79
CA PHE A 76 -1.69 -2.82 5.68
C PHE A 76 -1.31 -3.49 7.02
N SER A 77 -1.60 -2.83 8.14
CA SER A 77 -1.36 -3.37 9.49
C SER A 77 -2.38 -4.42 9.91
N HIS A 78 -3.49 -4.58 9.18
CA HIS A 78 -4.55 -5.50 9.57
C HIS A 78 -4.38 -6.88 8.89
N PRO A 79 -4.27 -7.99 9.65
CA PRO A 79 -3.86 -9.29 9.10
C PRO A 79 -4.87 -9.94 8.13
N ALA A 80 -6.13 -9.48 8.14
CA ALA A 80 -7.15 -9.95 7.20
C ALA A 80 -7.16 -9.18 5.86
N VAL A 81 -6.47 -8.05 5.75
CA VAL A 81 -6.43 -7.26 4.52
C VAL A 81 -5.34 -7.82 3.60
N THR A 82 -5.70 -8.13 2.36
CA THR A 82 -4.80 -8.72 1.37
C THR A 82 -4.70 -7.90 0.08
N ALA A 83 -5.62 -6.97 -0.15
CA ALA A 83 -5.58 -6.09 -1.31
C ALA A 83 -6.20 -4.72 -1.03
N ILE A 84 -5.62 -3.68 -1.61
CA ILE A 84 -6.14 -2.30 -1.61
C ILE A 84 -6.05 -1.79 -3.05
N THR A 85 -7.20 -1.51 -3.64
CA THR A 85 -7.34 -1.01 -5.00
C THR A 85 -7.82 0.44 -4.96
N TRP A 86 -7.12 1.29 -5.68
CA TRP A 86 -7.48 2.70 -5.87
C TRP A 86 -8.42 2.83 -7.07
N TRP A 87 -9.49 3.61 -6.94
CA TRP A 87 -10.56 3.61 -7.94
C TRP A 87 -10.22 4.36 -9.23
N ASP A 88 -9.65 5.56 -9.13
CA ASP A 88 -9.32 6.40 -10.29
C ASP A 88 -7.82 6.75 -10.30
N LEU A 89 -7.06 6.35 -11.33
CA LEU A 89 -5.65 6.72 -11.41
C LEU A 89 -5.46 8.23 -11.57
N SER A 90 -6.30 8.88 -12.37
CA SER A 90 -6.21 10.32 -12.69
C SER A 90 -7.54 11.04 -12.49
N ASP A 91 -7.50 12.35 -12.22
CA ASP A 91 -8.69 13.21 -12.22
C ASP A 91 -9.37 13.32 -13.60
N ARG A 92 -8.66 12.98 -14.67
CA ARG A 92 -9.20 12.97 -16.03
C ARG A 92 -10.25 11.88 -16.15
N ASN A 93 -11.50 12.26 -16.42
CA ASN A 93 -12.65 11.36 -16.55
C ASN A 93 -12.86 10.47 -15.32
N ALA A 94 -12.45 10.93 -14.13
CA ALA A 94 -12.67 10.20 -12.89
C ALA A 94 -14.15 9.97 -12.63
N TRP A 95 -14.47 8.86 -11.97
CA TRP A 95 -15.84 8.53 -11.59
C TRP A 95 -16.49 9.68 -10.80
N GLN A 96 -17.75 10.01 -11.14
CA GLN A 96 -18.50 11.15 -10.61
C GLN A 96 -17.85 12.53 -10.79
N ARG A 97 -16.83 12.66 -11.66
CA ARG A 97 -16.01 13.87 -11.80
C ARG A 97 -15.32 14.25 -10.49
N ALA A 98 -15.08 13.26 -9.62
CA ALA A 98 -14.48 13.49 -8.32
C ALA A 98 -12.95 13.71 -8.47
N PRO A 99 -12.37 14.72 -7.80
CA PRO A 99 -10.93 14.95 -7.81
C PRO A 99 -10.26 13.95 -6.87
N ALA A 100 -10.18 12.69 -7.28
CA ALA A 100 -9.69 11.58 -6.46
C ALA A 100 -8.52 10.82 -7.10
N GLY A 101 -8.03 11.27 -8.25
CA GLY A 101 -6.87 10.70 -8.89
C GLY A 101 -5.63 10.76 -8.01
N LEU A 102 -4.68 9.84 -8.23
CA LEU A 102 -3.28 10.01 -7.82
C LEU A 102 -2.55 10.98 -8.77
N LEU A 103 -3.04 11.10 -10.00
CA LEU A 103 -2.61 12.06 -11.00
C LEU A 103 -3.67 13.15 -11.20
N ARG A 104 -3.24 14.35 -11.56
CA ARG A 104 -4.14 15.42 -12.01
C ARG A 104 -4.67 15.11 -13.43
N SER A 105 -5.55 15.96 -13.94
CA SER A 105 -6.16 15.77 -15.27
C SER A 105 -5.15 15.84 -16.42
N ASP A 106 -4.02 16.53 -16.22
CA ASP A 106 -2.89 16.61 -17.14
C ASP A 106 -1.85 15.49 -16.94
N LEU A 107 -2.18 14.49 -16.12
CA LEU A 107 -1.32 13.36 -15.73
C LEU A 107 -0.09 13.72 -14.89
N SER A 108 0.05 14.98 -14.45
CA SER A 108 1.07 15.33 -13.45
C SER A 108 0.77 14.63 -12.11
N PRO A 109 1.79 14.12 -11.39
CA PRO A 109 1.57 13.45 -10.12
C PRO A 109 1.10 14.45 -9.05
N LYS A 110 0.15 14.01 -8.23
CA LYS A 110 -0.19 14.69 -6.98
C LYS A 110 0.72 14.19 -5.86
N PRO A 111 0.86 14.94 -4.75
CA PRO A 111 1.65 14.50 -3.60
C PRO A 111 1.22 13.11 -3.06
N ALA A 112 -0.07 12.76 -3.15
CA ALA A 112 -0.56 11.43 -2.75
C ALA A 112 0.09 10.27 -3.53
N TYR A 113 0.39 10.46 -4.82
CA TYR A 113 1.12 9.48 -5.63
C TYR A 113 2.49 9.20 -5.04
N ASP A 114 3.27 10.25 -4.79
CA ASP A 114 4.64 10.13 -4.28
C ASP A 114 4.66 9.52 -2.88
N ARG A 115 3.70 9.87 -2.02
CA ARG A 115 3.58 9.31 -0.68
C ARG A 115 3.24 7.82 -0.69
N LEU A 116 2.33 7.38 -1.56
CA LEU A 116 2.05 5.94 -1.70
C LEU A 116 3.23 5.19 -2.33
N LEU A 117 3.90 5.79 -3.31
CA LEU A 117 5.09 5.19 -3.92
C LEU A 117 6.19 4.99 -2.88
N ASP A 118 6.46 6.00 -2.06
CA ASP A 118 7.44 5.93 -0.97
C ASP A 118 7.08 4.84 0.04
N LEU A 119 5.83 4.86 0.52
CA LEU A 119 5.34 3.91 1.52
C LEU A 119 5.44 2.46 1.02
N VAL A 120 4.93 2.18 -0.18
CA VAL A 120 4.89 0.82 -0.73
C VAL A 120 6.26 0.35 -1.21
N LYS A 121 6.94 1.13 -2.06
CA LYS A 121 8.14 0.67 -2.79
C LYS A 121 9.45 0.92 -2.05
N LYS A 122 9.46 1.74 -1.00
CA LYS A 122 10.68 2.01 -0.23
C LYS A 122 10.56 1.58 1.22
N GLN A 123 9.43 1.85 1.88
CA GLN A 123 9.29 1.51 3.31
C GLN A 123 8.83 0.07 3.52
N TRP A 124 7.83 -0.40 2.75
CA TRP A 124 7.29 -1.75 2.90
C TRP A 124 7.97 -2.80 2.03
N TRP A 125 8.70 -2.38 1.01
CA TRP A 125 9.62 -3.26 0.31
C TRP A 125 10.90 -3.39 1.15
N THR A 126 11.10 -4.56 1.74
CA THR A 126 12.29 -4.82 2.54
C THR A 126 13.52 -4.86 1.65
N ARG A 127 14.49 -3.99 1.95
CA ARG A 127 15.83 -3.98 1.36
C ARG A 127 16.85 -3.91 2.48
N VAL A 128 17.64 -4.98 2.64
CA VAL A 128 18.58 -5.14 3.74
C VAL A 128 19.87 -5.78 3.22
N GLN A 129 20.99 -5.46 3.86
CA GLN A 129 22.29 -6.06 3.61
C GLN A 129 22.95 -6.36 4.95
N PHE A 130 23.47 -7.56 5.11
CA PHE A 130 24.14 -8.01 6.33
C PHE A 130 25.17 -9.08 5.99
N ARG A 131 26.07 -9.35 6.93
CA ARG A 131 27.00 -10.48 6.87
C ARG A 131 26.46 -11.63 7.71
N THR A 132 26.72 -12.85 7.27
CA THR A 132 26.44 -14.04 8.08
C THR A 132 27.32 -14.07 9.32
N ASP A 133 26.87 -14.77 10.36
CA ASP A 133 27.68 -15.11 11.52
C ASP A 133 28.73 -16.20 11.19
N ALA A 134 29.52 -16.58 12.19
CA ALA A 134 30.56 -17.59 12.06
C ALA A 134 30.02 -19.01 11.76
N GLN A 135 28.70 -19.22 11.90
CA GLN A 135 28.01 -20.46 11.55
C GLN A 135 27.32 -20.37 10.18
N GLY A 136 27.48 -19.26 9.46
CA GLY A 136 26.85 -19.06 8.15
C GLY A 136 25.39 -18.63 8.21
N HIS A 137 24.87 -18.27 9.39
CA HIS A 137 23.48 -17.83 9.52
C HIS A 137 23.34 -16.32 9.41
N ALA A 138 22.18 -15.90 8.92
CA ALA A 138 21.75 -14.52 9.02
C ALA A 138 20.25 -14.44 9.32
N ARG A 139 19.85 -13.38 10.03
CA ARG A 139 18.46 -13.14 10.44
C ARG A 139 18.10 -11.71 10.14
N PHE A 140 16.91 -11.50 9.59
CA PHE A 140 16.35 -10.17 9.37
C PHE A 140 14.84 -10.18 9.60
N ARG A 141 14.28 -8.99 9.81
CA ARG A 141 12.83 -8.77 9.78
C ARG A 141 12.46 -8.20 8.41
N GLY A 142 11.53 -8.85 7.73
CA GLY A 142 10.98 -8.40 6.45
C GLY A 142 9.45 -8.45 6.44
N PHE A 143 8.86 -7.77 5.46
CA PHE A 143 7.44 -7.90 5.16
C PHE A 143 7.15 -9.20 4.39
N LEU A 144 5.91 -9.66 4.39
CA LEU A 144 5.55 -10.86 3.61
C LEU A 144 5.65 -10.56 2.11
N GLY A 145 6.05 -11.55 1.32
CA GLY A 145 6.17 -11.40 -0.13
C GLY A 145 7.37 -12.13 -0.71
N ASP A 146 7.63 -11.86 -1.99
CA ASP A 146 8.71 -12.47 -2.74
C ASP A 146 9.99 -11.63 -2.66
N TYR A 147 11.11 -12.34 -2.57
CA TYR A 147 12.44 -11.81 -2.35
C TYR A 147 13.41 -12.39 -3.37
N VAL A 148 14.35 -11.55 -3.76
CA VAL A 148 15.59 -11.96 -4.44
C VAL A 148 16.72 -11.76 -3.44
N LEU A 149 17.35 -12.84 -3.04
CA LEU A 149 18.52 -12.84 -2.16
C LEU A 149 19.77 -12.93 -3.02
N ARG A 150 20.72 -12.03 -2.82
CA ARG A 150 22.06 -12.10 -3.42
C ARG A 150 23.08 -12.32 -2.32
N VAL A 151 23.82 -13.41 -2.42
CA VAL A 151 24.80 -13.82 -1.41
C VAL A 151 26.16 -13.91 -2.06
N HIS A 152 27.15 -13.29 -1.42
CA HIS A 152 28.55 -13.40 -1.81
C HIS A 152 29.28 -14.33 -0.85
N ASP A 153 30.02 -15.30 -1.38
CA ASP A 153 30.93 -16.12 -0.57
C ASP A 153 32.24 -15.37 -0.24
N ALA A 154 33.12 -16.03 0.52
CA ALA A 154 34.42 -15.47 0.91
C ALA A 154 35.36 -15.21 -0.29
N ASN A 155 35.13 -15.89 -1.42
CA ASN A 155 35.89 -15.74 -2.65
C ASN A 155 35.28 -14.68 -3.59
N GLY A 156 34.18 -14.04 -3.19
CA GLY A 156 33.49 -13.01 -3.96
C GLY A 156 32.50 -13.55 -5.00
N ARG A 157 32.24 -14.86 -5.02
CA ARG A 157 31.25 -15.46 -5.94
C ARG A 157 29.84 -15.09 -5.48
N GLU A 158 29.01 -14.63 -6.41
CA GLU A 158 27.60 -14.33 -6.15
C GLU A 158 26.70 -15.53 -6.46
N VAL A 159 25.73 -15.79 -5.59
CA VAL A 159 24.60 -16.69 -5.83
C VAL A 159 23.30 -15.90 -5.63
N GLU A 160 22.39 -16.01 -6.59
CA GLU A 160 21.04 -15.44 -6.50
C GLU A 160 20.03 -16.54 -6.16
N VAL A 161 19.20 -16.31 -5.14
CA VAL A 161 18.16 -17.25 -4.69
C VAL A 161 16.83 -16.52 -4.58
N SER A 162 15.80 -17.08 -5.17
CA SER A 162 14.42 -16.63 -4.96
C SER A 162 13.85 -17.22 -3.68
N ALA A 163 13.19 -16.40 -2.87
CA ALA A 163 12.54 -16.83 -1.64
C ALA A 163 11.21 -16.12 -1.44
N THR A 164 10.30 -16.72 -0.67
CA THR A 164 9.03 -16.10 -0.30
C THR A 164 8.86 -16.12 1.21
N LEU A 165 8.65 -14.97 1.83
CA LEU A 165 8.23 -14.86 3.22
C LEU A 165 6.72 -15.02 3.31
N ARG A 166 6.27 -16.03 4.06
CA ARG A 166 4.85 -16.36 4.24
C ARG A 166 4.45 -16.24 5.71
N LYS A 167 3.17 -15.90 5.93
CA LYS A 167 2.56 -15.97 7.25
C LYS A 167 2.57 -17.43 7.73
N ASP A 168 2.77 -17.63 9.03
CA ASP A 168 2.68 -18.95 9.68
C ASP A 168 3.64 -20.01 9.07
N SER A 169 4.76 -19.55 8.52
CA SER A 169 5.85 -20.36 7.96
C SER A 169 7.13 -20.20 8.79
N ALA A 170 7.97 -21.23 8.82
CA ALA A 170 9.29 -21.15 9.45
C ALA A 170 10.20 -20.09 8.80
N ASN A 171 9.96 -19.80 7.51
CA ASN A 171 10.73 -18.83 6.72
C ASN A 171 12.26 -19.05 6.80
N ALA A 172 12.69 -20.32 6.86
CA ALA A 172 14.10 -20.72 6.79
C ALA A 172 14.48 -20.99 5.32
N ILE A 173 15.49 -20.27 4.82
CA ILE A 173 15.88 -20.29 3.41
C ILE A 173 17.31 -20.81 3.31
N PRO A 174 17.51 -22.10 2.96
CA PRO A 174 18.84 -22.64 2.73
C PRO A 174 19.42 -22.07 1.43
N ILE A 175 20.69 -21.68 1.45
CA ILE A 175 21.38 -21.10 0.30
C ILE A 175 22.55 -22.03 -0.05
N PRO A 176 22.44 -22.82 -1.13
CA PRO A 176 23.53 -23.68 -1.55
C PRO A 176 24.64 -22.81 -2.16
N LEU A 177 25.81 -22.83 -1.53
CA LEU A 177 27.04 -22.37 -2.16
C LEU A 177 27.66 -23.61 -2.82
N ALA A 178 28.03 -23.52 -4.10
CA ALA A 178 28.68 -24.66 -4.76
C ALA A 178 30.16 -24.67 -4.39
N ASP A 179 30.65 -25.85 -4.04
CA ASP A 179 32.05 -26.13 -3.68
C ASP A 179 33.07 -25.69 -4.75
#